data_AF-A0A973MKK8-F1
#
_entry.id   AF-A0A973MKK8-F1
#
_cell.length_a   1.000
_cell.length_b   1.000
_cell.length_c   1.000
_cell.angle_alpha   90.00
_cell.angle_beta   90.00
_cell.angle_gamma   90.00
#
_symmetry.space_group_name_H-M   'P 1'
#
loop_
_entity.id
_entity.type
_entity.pdbx_description
1 polymer ?
#
loop_
_entity_poly.entity_id
_entity_poly.type
_entity_poly.pdbx_seq_one_letter_code
_entity_poly.pdbx_strand_id
1 'polypeptide(L)'
;MVHIDVKKAGRIPDSGGWRAHGRGSAQAKAAERRKRKGRRAGCTYLHAAFDAYSRLAYTESLSDEQAGTAIAFMHTASLASSGSSWPGTRS
;
A
#
# COMPACT_ATOMS: atom_id res chain seq x y z
N MET A 1 1.33 22.85 -5.17
CA MET A 1 2.53 22.14 -4.68
C MET A 1 2.10 20.71 -4.41
N VAL A 2 2.80 19.75 -5.00
CA VAL A 2 2.53 18.32 -4.80
C VAL A 2 3.44 17.81 -3.69
N HIS A 3 2.86 17.12 -2.71
CA HIS A 3 3.60 16.41 -1.69
C HIS A 3 3.62 14.92 -2.04
N ILE A 4 4.82 14.32 -2.05
CA ILE A 4 5.03 12.89 -2.26
C ILE A 4 5.47 12.28 -0.93
N ASP A 5 4.82 11.18 -0.53
CA ASP A 5 5.15 10.39 0.65
C ASP A 5 5.33 8.91 0.27
N VAL A 6 6.26 8.24 0.96
CA VAL A 6 6.44 6.78 0.86
C VAL A 6 6.29 6.17 2.23
N LYS A 7 5.25 5.35 2.40
CA LYS A 7 4.94 4.73 3.68
C LYS A 7 5.12 3.21 3.64
N LYS A 8 6.02 2.72 4.49
CA LYS A 8 6.11 1.30 4.82
C LYS A 8 5.01 0.90 5.81
N ALA A 9 4.13 0.00 5.40
CA ALA A 9 3.03 -0.52 6.22
C ALA A 9 3.08 -2.04 6.33
N GLY A 10 2.67 -2.58 7.48
CA GLY A 10 2.56 -4.03 7.66
C GLY A 10 1.44 -4.59 6.78
N ARG A 11 1.75 -5.62 5.98
CA ARG A 11 0.77 -6.25 5.08
C ARG A 11 -0.31 -6.93 5.90
N ILE A 12 -1.56 -6.68 5.52
CA ILE A 12 -2.71 -7.40 6.08
C ILE A 12 -2.73 -8.80 5.46
N PRO A 13 -2.77 -9.87 6.28
CA PRO A 13 -2.90 -11.22 5.75
C PRO A 13 -4.22 -11.41 4.99
N ASP A 14 -4.23 -12.19 3.91
CA ASP A 14 -5.44 -12.46 3.11
C ASP A 14 -6.58 -13.08 3.95
N SER A 15 -6.22 -13.84 5.00
CA SER A 15 -7.18 -14.39 5.96
C SER A 15 -7.76 -13.37 6.95
N GLY A 16 -7.42 -12.09 6.79
CA GLY A 16 -7.69 -11.05 7.77
C GLY A 16 -7.05 -11.33 9.14
N GLY A 17 -7.49 -10.56 10.13
CA GLY A 17 -7.10 -10.73 11.53
C GLY A 17 -8.32 -10.65 12.45
N TRP A 18 -8.06 -10.56 13.75
CA TRP A 18 -9.13 -10.47 14.76
C TRP A 18 -10.08 -9.28 14.55
N ARG A 19 -9.65 -8.21 13.86
CA ARG A 19 -10.52 -7.07 13.54
C ARG A 19 -11.60 -7.41 12.51
N ALA A 20 -11.34 -8.35 11.60
CA ALA A 20 -12.30 -8.78 10.58
C ALA A 20 -13.17 -9.96 11.06
N HIS A 21 -12.60 -10.87 11.86
CA HIS A 21 -13.25 -12.13 12.23
C HIS A 21 -13.55 -12.26 13.74
N GLY A 22 -13.43 -11.18 14.51
CA GLY A 22 -13.55 -11.21 15.97
C GLY A 22 -12.32 -11.80 16.68
N ARG A 23 -12.14 -11.43 17.96
CA ARG A 23 -11.09 -12.01 18.80
C ARG A 23 -11.38 -13.49 19.06
N GLY A 24 -10.37 -14.34 18.90
CA GLY A 24 -10.46 -15.77 19.23
C GLY A 24 -11.02 -16.69 18.13
N SER A 25 -11.41 -16.15 16.98
CA SER A 25 -11.80 -16.95 15.81
C SER A 25 -10.63 -17.78 15.28
N ALA A 26 -10.96 -18.82 14.49
CA ALA A 26 -9.97 -19.69 13.88
C ALA A 26 -8.99 -18.90 13.00
N GLN A 27 -9.49 -17.92 12.25
CA GLN A 27 -8.72 -17.02 11.38
C GLN A 27 -7.78 -16.13 12.20
N ALA A 28 -8.28 -15.52 13.28
CA ALA A 28 -7.47 -14.72 14.19
C ALA A 28 -6.35 -15.55 14.84
N LYS A 29 -6.67 -16.75 15.32
CA LYS A 29 -5.69 -17.70 15.89
C LYS A 29 -4.68 -18.17 14.85
N ALA A 30 -5.09 -18.40 13.60
CA ALA A 30 -4.19 -18.77 12.52
C ALA A 30 -3.20 -17.65 12.18
N ALA A 31 -3.68 -16.40 12.09
CA ALA A 31 -2.83 -15.23 11.89
C ALA A 31 -1.81 -15.04 13.03
N GLU A 32 -2.25 -15.16 14.28
CA GLU A 32 -1.36 -15.09 15.46
C GLU A 32 -0.34 -16.24 15.50
N ARG A 33 -0.76 -17.47 15.18
CA ARG A 33 0.16 -18.62 15.08
C ARG A 33 1.23 -18.40 14.01
N ARG A 34 0.88 -17.81 12.86
CA ARG A 34 1.85 -17.47 11.79
C ARG A 34 2.86 -16.43 12.29
N LYS A 35 2.40 -15.37 12.96
CA LYS A 35 3.30 -14.38 13.59
C LYS A 35 4.25 -15.01 14.60
N ARG A 36 3.75 -15.88 15.49
CA ARG A 36 4.56 -16.58 16.51
C ARG A 36 5.63 -17.49 15.89
N LYS A 37 5.35 -18.09 14.74
CA LYS A 37 6.31 -18.92 13.98
C LYS A 37 7.32 -18.09 13.17
N GLY A 38 7.45 -16.79 13.43
CA GLY A 38 8.35 -15.90 12.69
C GLY A 38 7.88 -15.54 11.28
N ARG A 39 6.73 -16.05 10.83
CA ARG A 39 6.14 -15.74 9.52
C ARG A 39 5.33 -14.45 9.62
N ARG A 40 6.02 -13.33 9.89
CA ARG A 40 5.40 -12.00 9.82
C ARG A 40 4.89 -11.76 8.40
N ALA A 41 3.69 -11.19 8.30
CA ALA A 41 3.23 -10.67 7.02
C ALA A 41 4.25 -9.62 6.56
N GLY A 42 4.62 -9.64 5.27
CA GLY A 42 5.61 -8.73 4.71
C GLY A 42 5.22 -7.25 4.87
N CYS A 43 6.02 -6.36 4.29
CA CYS A 43 5.65 -4.94 4.21
C CYS A 43 5.14 -4.62 2.81
N THR A 44 4.22 -3.67 2.73
CA THR A 44 3.85 -2.98 1.48
C THR A 44 4.37 -1.55 1.57
N TYR A 45 4.78 -0.98 0.43
CA TYR A 45 5.22 0.40 0.35
C TYR A 45 4.17 1.20 -0.40
N LEU A 46 3.48 2.09 0.30
CA LEU A 46 2.48 2.97 -0.27
C LEU A 46 3.18 4.25 -0.74
N HIS A 47 3.22 4.46 -2.04
CA HIS A 47 3.64 5.73 -2.64
C HIS A 47 2.39 6.59 -2.81
N ALA A 48 2.41 7.79 -2.27
CA ALA A 48 1.27 8.70 -2.25
C ALA A 48 1.64 10.07 -2.77
N ALA A 49 0.77 10.66 -3.61
CA ALA A 49 0.90 12.02 -4.12
C ALA A 49 -0.35 12.83 -3.74
N PHE A 50 -0.14 13.99 -3.12
CA PHE A 50 -1.20 14.90 -2.69
C PHE A 50 -0.98 16.28 -3.30
N ASP A 51 -1.95 16.79 -4.06
CA ASP A 51 -1.89 18.16 -4.57
C ASP A 51 -2.75 19.12 -3.72
N ALA A 52 -2.07 20.11 -3.12
CA ALA A 52 -2.71 21.07 -2.23
C ALA A 52 -3.70 22.01 -2.94
N TYR A 53 -3.57 22.18 -4.26
CA TYR A 53 -4.42 23.07 -5.05
C TYR A 53 -5.71 22.37 -5.49
N SER A 54 -5.59 21.23 -6.15
CA SER A 54 -6.74 20.46 -6.68
C SER A 54 -7.41 19.55 -5.66
N ARG A 55 -6.81 19.34 -4.47
CA ARG A 55 -7.23 18.35 -3.46
C ARG A 55 -7.24 16.91 -3.97
N LEU A 56 -6.50 16.63 -5.05
CA LEU A 56 -6.32 15.28 -5.57
C LEU A 56 -5.31 14.49 -4.73
N ALA A 57 -5.61 13.20 -4.55
CA ALA A 57 -4.73 12.23 -3.92
C ALA A 57 -4.63 10.99 -4.80
N TYR A 58 -3.40 10.54 -5.05
CA TYR A 58 -3.10 9.33 -5.83
C TYR A 58 -2.20 8.40 -5.01
N THR A 59 -2.52 7.11 -4.95
CA THR A 59 -1.73 6.13 -4.18
C THR A 59 -1.52 4.83 -4.94
N GLU A 60 -0.29 4.32 -4.90
CA GLU A 60 0.08 3.00 -5.43
C GLU A 60 0.79 2.17 -4.36
N SER A 61 0.52 0.86 -4.32
CA SER A 61 1.29 -0.08 -3.51
C SER A 61 2.41 -0.67 -4.37
N LEU A 62 3.65 -0.32 -4.06
CA LEU A 62 4.85 -0.78 -4.75
C LEU A 62 5.70 -1.71 -3.86
N SER A 63 6.68 -2.36 -4.48
CA SER A 63 7.52 -3.40 -3.85
C SER A 63 8.52 -2.85 -2.84
N ASP A 64 8.94 -1.59 -2.99
CA ASP A 64 10.02 -0.99 -2.23
C ASP A 64 9.93 0.56 -2.16
N GLU A 65 10.83 1.14 -1.37
CA GLU A 65 10.96 2.59 -1.12
C GLU A 65 12.11 3.23 -1.91
N GLN A 66 12.67 2.53 -2.90
CA GLN A 66 13.88 2.98 -3.57
C GLN A 66 13.59 4.16 -4.51
N ALA A 67 14.64 4.95 -4.77
CA ALA A 67 14.55 6.14 -5.61
C ALA A 67 13.99 5.84 -7.01
N GLY A 68 14.38 4.72 -7.63
CA GLY A 68 13.87 4.33 -8.95
C GLY A 68 12.36 4.10 -8.96
N THR A 69 11.85 3.41 -7.93
CA THR A 69 10.42 3.13 -7.74
C THR A 69 9.64 4.42 -7.47
N ALA A 70 10.20 5.33 -6.66
CA ALA A 70 9.60 6.64 -6.40
C ALA A 70 9.54 7.52 -7.67
N ILE A 71 10.59 7.49 -8.50
CA ILE A 71 10.62 8.21 -9.78
C ILE A 71 9.56 7.66 -10.75
N ALA A 72 9.45 6.33 -10.86
CA ALA A 72 8.43 5.70 -11.67
C ALA A 72 7.02 6.09 -11.20
N PHE A 73 6.78 6.07 -9.88
CA PHE A 73 5.54 6.52 -9.28
C PHE A 73 5.19 7.98 -9.64
N MET A 74 6.16 8.91 -9.54
CA MET A 74 5.93 10.32 -9.92
C MET A 74 5.47 10.45 -11.38
N HIS A 75 6.06 9.68 -12.28
CA HIS A 75 5.67 9.69 -13.69
C HIS A 75 4.22 9.20 -13.86
N THR A 76 3.86 8.09 -13.21
CA THR A 76 2.47 7.58 -13.27
C THR A 76 1.48 8.54 -12.62
N ALA A 77 1.82 9.15 -11.48
CA ALA A 77 0.99 10.13 -10.80
C ALA A 77 0.73 11.37 -11.67
N SER A 78 1.74 11.83 -12.42
CA SER A 78 1.59 12.94 -13.36
C SER A 78 0.57 12.62 -14.47
N LEU A 79 0.65 11.40 -15.04
CA LEU A 79 -0.28 10.92 -16.06
C LEU A 79 -1.70 10.71 -15.51
N ALA A 80 -1.83 10.23 -14.27
CA ALA A 80 -3.13 10.07 -13.62
C ALA A 80 -3.81 11.44 -13.40
N SER A 81 -3.04 12.46 -13.06
CA SER A 81 -3.56 13.82 -12.85
C SER A 81 -3.97 14.54 -14.15
N SER A 82 -3.42 14.14 -15.31
CA SER A 82 -3.75 14.72 -16.62
C SER A 82 -5.01 14.15 -17.29
N GLY A 83 -5.76 13.28 -16.61
CA GLY A 83 -7.02 12.71 -17.12
C GLY A 83 -6.83 11.64 -18.21
N SER A 84 -5.60 11.20 -18.48
CA SER A 84 -5.34 10.03 -19.32
C SER A 84 -5.73 8.76 -18.57
N SER A 85 -6.46 7.86 -19.25
CA SER A 85 -7.02 6.62 -18.70
C SER A 85 -6.03 5.82 -17.87
N TRP A 86 -6.50 5.32 -16.72
CA TRP A 86 -5.72 4.65 -15.69
C TRP A 86 -4.94 3.45 -16.23
N PRO A 87 -3.60 3.39 -16.06
CA PRO A 87 -2.86 2.15 -16.30
C PRO A 87 -3.19 1.17 -15.17
N GLY A 88 -3.89 0.09 -15.52
CA GLY A 88 -4.26 -0.98 -14.61
C GLY A 88 -3.06 -1.59 -13.88
N THR A 89 -3.33 -2.01 -12.64
CA THR A 89 -2.41 -2.60 -11.66
C THR A 89 -1.38 -3.57 -12.25
N ARG A 90 -0.09 -3.24 -12.17
CA ARG A 90 1.00 -4.22 -12.29
C ARG A 90 1.26 -4.78 -10.89
N SER A 91 0.67 -5.94 -10.59
CA SER A 91 0.91 -6.74 -9.39
C SER A 91 2.18 -7.56 -9.49
#